data_AF-A0A7C4DKE4-F1
#
_entry.id   AF-A0A7C4DKE4-F1
#
_cell.length_a   1.000
_cell.length_b   1.000
_cell.length_c   1.000
_cell.angle_alpha   90.00
_cell.angle_beta   90.00
_cell.angle_gamma   90.00
#
_symmetry.space_group_name_H-M   'P 1'
#
loop_
_entity.id
_entity.type
_entity.pdbx_description
1 polymer ?
#
loop_
_entity_poly.entity_id
_entity_poly.type
_entity_poly.pdbx_seq_one_letter_code
_entity_poly.pdbx_strand_id
1 'polypeptide(L)'
;MRFSLPRTAVPPRANSRPGRSVRPGAARFQPLPAAIAGAAFLALICAPRPAPAQWQTQTLVLTQGWNSVFLTVTPSPSACDELFSGRPRIKSVRRWAPRSPDDMIYDEAAGTALPAGGSWLAWYPTNSPNRPLLSMTQMNGAAAYLIELTSGPRITLAIIGRPVAFLPAWTAGAHHFTGLPAPTNPPTTFATFFAPVTNEIPVDFRLGGEIYRVLSDGSHQRIYQPALTDVRRGEAYWIKAANRLEYGGPLAVQVEAPEGWIEFTRRLVPQYVTLRNDSGAPLLARLRQLPSEPPPPHEPGNAGLVPLRYAVVTPQEGLLGRAYAPLPSLWSTQLQAGASVRLALLPDAAQMTSSDTNKAYQCLLEASDGNGAVLQYFGVRAQTRPGAVADAQGLWVGEATITDVGRLEMLGVKGAIPAAPVPVARPFSFRLLAHVDSNGVCRLLQRALVGTRYDPQTAQVLTDLLADEAKVAAYQSAHPDGKIFRVSSANFPFMNPVPLSGGSFGVPYQTLRGTVNIPRSDPVNPFLHAFAPMHDNLEQRAENRVPYADDVEVYSIRRDLELLFQPPDESDPDPRWGETVCGGIYREEIYGLGGPLNASNRLIKVKGHFRLQRSIANGVLVQ
;
A
#
# COMPACT_ATOMS: atom_id res chain seq x y z
N MET A 1 61.90 27.69 -22.31
CA MET A 1 62.78 28.86 -22.11
C MET A 1 62.89 29.12 -20.60
N ARG A 2 64.10 28.90 -20.04
CA ARG A 2 64.73 29.46 -18.82
C ARG A 2 63.84 29.85 -17.62
N PHE A 3 63.89 29.07 -16.51
CA PHE A 3 64.63 29.27 -15.22
C PHE A 3 63.81 30.08 -14.17
N SER A 4 63.76 29.82 -12.85
CA SER A 4 64.50 28.97 -11.91
C SER A 4 63.73 28.79 -10.56
N LEU A 5 64.05 27.69 -9.88
CA LEU A 5 63.66 27.12 -8.56
C LEU A 5 64.18 27.91 -7.32
N PRO A 6 64.17 27.41 -6.04
CA PRO A 6 63.31 26.45 -5.28
C PRO A 6 62.99 26.91 -3.82
N ARG A 7 62.17 26.13 -3.07
CA ARG A 7 62.33 26.02 -1.60
C ARG A 7 62.02 24.60 -1.08
N THR A 8 63.12 23.87 -0.86
CA THR A 8 63.49 22.91 0.20
C THR A 8 62.44 22.11 1.00
N ALA A 9 62.76 20.81 1.13
CA ALA A 9 62.09 19.76 1.91
C ALA A 9 62.88 19.37 3.19
N VAL A 10 62.27 18.43 3.96
CA VAL A 10 62.85 17.44 4.94
C VAL A 10 62.88 17.89 6.43
N PRO A 11 62.78 17.01 7.48
CA PRO A 11 62.48 15.55 7.62
C PRO A 11 61.39 15.16 8.67
N PRO A 12 61.09 13.83 8.82
CA PRO A 12 60.34 13.27 9.95
C PRO A 12 61.24 12.91 11.14
N ARG A 13 60.68 12.82 12.36
CA ARG A 13 61.37 12.28 13.55
C ARG A 13 60.56 11.15 14.20
N ALA A 14 61.21 9.98 14.24
CA ALA A 14 60.91 8.85 15.11
C ALA A 14 61.73 8.94 16.41
N ASN A 15 61.24 8.28 17.46
CA ASN A 15 61.97 7.65 18.58
C ASN A 15 60.93 6.78 19.32
N SER A 16 60.91 5.43 19.19
CA SER A 16 61.64 4.42 20.02
C SER A 16 61.42 4.59 21.53
N ARG A 17 61.09 3.62 22.40
CA ARG A 17 60.96 2.13 22.51
C ARG A 17 60.48 1.88 23.99
N PRO A 18 60.47 0.67 24.59
CA PRO A 18 60.01 -0.69 24.23
C PRO A 18 58.93 -1.20 25.25
N GLY A 19 58.01 -2.13 24.96
CA GLY A 19 58.20 -3.58 24.81
C GLY A 19 57.71 -4.37 26.03
N ARG A 20 56.62 -5.16 25.92
CA ARG A 20 56.49 -6.48 26.57
C ARG A 20 55.32 -7.28 25.99
N SER A 21 55.64 -8.51 25.56
CA SER A 21 54.76 -9.55 25.03
C SER A 21 53.88 -10.20 26.09
N VAL A 22 52.62 -10.55 25.76
CA VAL A 22 51.95 -11.79 26.25
C VAL A 22 50.97 -12.30 25.17
N ARG A 23 50.98 -13.62 24.97
CA ARG A 23 50.22 -14.44 23.99
C ARG A 23 48.70 -14.51 24.28
N PRO A 24 47.87 -14.93 23.29
CA PRO A 24 46.43 -15.06 23.44
C PRO A 24 46.03 -16.36 24.14
N GLY A 25 45.16 -16.27 25.15
CA GLY A 25 44.55 -17.40 25.83
C GLY A 25 43.20 -17.74 25.20
N ALA A 26 43.09 -18.94 24.62
CA ALA A 26 41.84 -19.54 24.18
C ALA A 26 41.00 -19.97 25.39
N ALA A 27 39.78 -19.45 25.51
CA ALA A 27 38.80 -19.93 26.47
C ALA A 27 37.81 -20.88 25.76
N ARG A 28 37.96 -22.17 26.07
CA ARG A 28 37.00 -23.23 25.77
C ARG A 28 35.74 -23.01 26.63
N PHE A 29 34.57 -22.91 26.00
CA PHE A 29 33.30 -23.08 26.70
C PHE A 29 32.89 -24.56 26.62
N GLN A 30 32.82 -25.21 27.79
CA GLN A 30 32.23 -26.53 27.98
C GLN A 30 30.69 -26.41 28.11
N PRO A 31 29.90 -27.39 27.64
CA PRO A 31 28.46 -27.44 27.87
C PRO A 31 28.15 -28.27 29.13
N LEU A 32 27.16 -27.85 29.92
CA LEU A 32 26.62 -28.59 31.06
C LEU A 32 25.17 -28.09 31.32
N PRO A 33 24.29 -28.88 31.96
CA PRO A 33 23.42 -29.85 31.28
C PRO A 33 21.92 -29.50 31.41
N ALA A 34 21.11 -30.31 30.73
CA ALA A 34 19.66 -30.29 30.67
C ALA A 34 18.96 -30.15 32.04
N ALA A 35 17.98 -29.24 32.10
CA ALA A 35 16.91 -29.27 33.09
C ALA A 35 15.56 -29.25 32.36
N ILE A 36 14.79 -30.30 32.63
CA ILE A 36 13.45 -30.58 32.13
C ILE A 36 12.45 -29.63 32.79
N ALA A 37 11.66 -28.90 32.02
CA ALA A 37 10.46 -28.23 32.50
C ALA A 37 9.37 -28.16 31.42
N GLY A 38 8.36 -29.01 31.61
CA GLY A 38 6.96 -28.91 31.16
C GLY A 38 6.62 -28.15 29.88
N ALA A 39 6.45 -28.89 28.78
CA ALA A 39 5.78 -28.40 27.59
C ALA A 39 4.26 -28.30 27.80
N ALA A 40 3.73 -27.08 27.94
CA ALA A 40 2.34 -26.77 27.62
C ALA A 40 2.32 -26.10 26.24
N PHE A 41 2.21 -26.90 25.19
CA PHE A 41 2.08 -26.44 23.81
C PHE A 41 0.66 -25.89 23.61
N LEU A 42 0.48 -24.57 23.80
CA LEU A 42 -0.72 -23.88 23.35
C LEU A 42 -0.61 -23.74 21.83
N ALA A 43 -1.27 -24.64 21.09
CA ALA A 43 -1.37 -24.55 19.63
C ALA A 43 -2.19 -23.32 19.26
N LEU A 44 -1.51 -22.22 18.96
CA LEU A 44 -2.11 -21.06 18.30
C LEU A 44 -2.47 -21.49 16.88
N ILE A 45 -3.74 -21.82 16.64
CA ILE A 45 -4.30 -22.00 15.30
C ILE A 45 -4.31 -20.63 14.64
N CYS A 46 -3.22 -20.32 13.94
CA CYS A 46 -3.17 -19.20 13.00
C CYS A 46 -3.95 -19.65 11.75
N ALA A 47 -5.29 -19.57 11.81
CA ALA A 47 -6.10 -19.71 10.62
C ALA A 47 -5.77 -18.55 9.68
N PRO A 48 -5.33 -18.78 8.43
CA PRO A 48 -5.15 -17.70 7.47
C PRO A 48 -6.51 -17.02 7.31
N ARG A 49 -6.62 -15.76 7.73
CA ARG A 49 -7.81 -14.97 7.43
C ARG A 49 -7.89 -14.86 5.90
N PRO A 50 -8.97 -15.31 5.25
CA PRO A 50 -9.14 -15.04 3.83
C PRO A 50 -9.16 -13.52 3.66
N ALA A 51 -8.15 -12.97 3.00
CA ALA A 51 -8.07 -11.54 2.71
C ALA A 51 -9.20 -11.22 1.74
N PRO A 52 -10.23 -10.44 2.05
CA PRO A 52 -11.41 -10.32 1.17
C PRO A 52 -11.10 -9.84 -0.25
N ALA A 53 -11.90 -10.23 -1.25
CA ALA A 53 -11.58 -10.05 -2.68
C ALA A 53 -12.82 -9.82 -3.56
N GLN A 54 -12.67 -10.09 -4.85
CA GLN A 54 -13.56 -9.81 -5.97
C GLN A 54 -13.82 -11.10 -6.75
N TRP A 55 -15.04 -11.27 -7.23
CA TRP A 55 -15.62 -12.58 -7.46
C TRP A 55 -16.03 -12.78 -8.90
N GLN A 56 -15.73 -13.98 -9.39
CA GLN A 56 -16.18 -14.48 -10.67
C GLN A 56 -16.43 -15.99 -10.56
N THR A 57 -17.47 -16.47 -11.23
CA THR A 57 -17.76 -17.90 -11.29
C THR A 57 -17.18 -18.50 -12.56
N GLN A 58 -16.24 -19.43 -12.40
CA GLN A 58 -15.80 -20.30 -13.50
C GLN A 58 -16.68 -21.54 -13.55
N THR A 59 -17.29 -21.79 -14.71
CA THR A 59 -18.12 -22.98 -14.93
C THR A 59 -17.35 -24.04 -15.72
N LEU A 60 -17.21 -25.23 -15.15
CA LEU A 60 -16.56 -26.39 -15.77
C LEU A 60 -17.60 -27.48 -16.05
N VAL A 61 -17.65 -27.98 -17.28
CA VAL A 61 -18.54 -29.09 -17.66
C VAL A 61 -17.70 -30.37 -17.72
N LEU A 62 -17.92 -31.26 -16.76
CA LEU A 62 -17.16 -32.49 -16.59
C LEU A 62 -17.90 -33.68 -17.20
N THR A 63 -17.20 -34.51 -17.96
CA THR A 63 -17.68 -35.77 -18.53
C THR A 63 -17.14 -36.97 -17.76
N GLN A 64 -17.71 -38.16 -17.99
CA GLN A 64 -17.17 -39.40 -17.41
C GLN A 64 -15.68 -39.59 -17.75
N GLY A 65 -14.92 -40.19 -16.83
CA GLY A 65 -13.48 -40.39 -16.97
C GLY A 65 -12.67 -39.14 -16.60
N TRP A 66 -11.52 -38.96 -17.21
CA TRP A 66 -10.59 -37.86 -16.93
C TRP A 66 -10.99 -36.56 -17.63
N ASN A 67 -10.92 -35.46 -16.88
CA ASN A 67 -11.14 -34.10 -17.37
C ASN A 67 -9.91 -33.26 -17.04
N SER A 68 -9.31 -32.64 -18.05
CA SER A 68 -8.23 -31.67 -17.88
C SER A 68 -8.81 -30.26 -17.74
N VAL A 69 -8.60 -29.64 -16.58
CA VAL A 69 -9.19 -28.34 -16.28
C VAL A 69 -8.12 -27.37 -15.85
N PHE A 70 -8.28 -26.10 -16.21
CA PHE A 70 -7.43 -25.01 -15.78
C PHE A 70 -8.28 -23.99 -15.03
N LEU A 71 -7.91 -23.70 -13.77
CA LEU A 71 -8.63 -22.73 -12.97
C LEU A 71 -8.11 -21.32 -13.24
N THR A 72 -8.99 -20.44 -13.75
CA THR A 72 -8.70 -19.01 -13.92
C THR A 72 -9.06 -18.18 -12.68
N VAL A 73 -9.70 -18.82 -11.70
CA VAL A 73 -10.08 -18.23 -10.41
C VAL A 73 -9.47 -19.03 -9.28
N THR A 74 -8.99 -18.34 -8.23
CA THR A 74 -8.65 -18.96 -6.95
C THR A 74 -9.94 -19.22 -6.18
N PRO A 75 -10.33 -20.48 -5.95
CA PRO A 75 -11.64 -20.80 -5.39
C PRO A 75 -11.84 -20.26 -3.96
N SER A 76 -13.08 -19.90 -3.61
CA SER A 76 -13.50 -19.64 -2.24
C SER A 76 -14.82 -20.37 -1.94
N PRO A 77 -14.84 -21.37 -1.05
CA PRO A 77 -13.68 -21.91 -0.32
C PRO A 77 -12.67 -22.61 -1.24
N SER A 78 -11.41 -22.69 -0.83
CA SER A 78 -10.35 -23.40 -1.58
C SER A 78 -10.20 -24.87 -1.19
N ALA A 79 -10.76 -25.29 -0.05
CA ALA A 79 -10.65 -26.64 0.46
C ALA A 79 -11.35 -27.64 -0.48
N CYS A 80 -10.65 -28.70 -0.88
CA CYS A 80 -11.18 -29.69 -1.82
C CYS A 80 -12.41 -30.42 -1.24
N ASP A 81 -12.40 -30.75 0.06
CA ASP A 81 -13.52 -31.43 0.71
C ASP A 81 -14.80 -30.58 0.72
N GLU A 82 -14.67 -29.26 0.89
CA GLU A 82 -15.79 -28.32 0.80
C GLU A 82 -16.23 -28.11 -0.64
N LEU A 83 -15.27 -27.86 -1.53
CA LEU A 83 -15.53 -27.66 -2.95
C LEU A 83 -16.28 -28.84 -3.52
N PHE A 84 -15.83 -30.07 -3.31
CA PHE A 84 -16.41 -31.28 -3.90
C PHE A 84 -17.49 -31.95 -3.04
N SER A 85 -17.90 -31.31 -1.94
CA SER A 85 -19.01 -31.81 -1.12
C SER A 85 -20.27 -32.03 -1.94
N GLY A 86 -20.98 -33.12 -1.65
CA GLY A 86 -22.20 -33.50 -2.39
C GLY A 86 -21.98 -33.98 -3.83
N ARG A 87 -20.72 -34.22 -4.26
CA ARG A 87 -20.39 -34.71 -5.62
C ARG A 87 -19.80 -36.13 -5.61
N PRO A 88 -20.60 -37.17 -5.32
CA PRO A 88 -20.10 -38.54 -5.09
C PRO A 88 -19.47 -39.21 -6.32
N ARG A 89 -19.62 -38.61 -7.50
CA ARG A 89 -19.07 -39.13 -8.76
C ARG A 89 -17.62 -38.71 -9.02
N ILE A 90 -17.10 -37.72 -8.30
CA ILE A 90 -15.70 -37.33 -8.40
C ILE A 90 -14.88 -38.38 -7.63
N LYS A 91 -14.06 -39.15 -8.35
CA LYS A 91 -13.22 -40.21 -7.76
C LYS A 91 -11.91 -39.68 -7.22
N SER A 92 -11.26 -38.81 -7.97
CA SER A 92 -9.98 -38.22 -7.62
C SER A 92 -9.77 -36.88 -8.33
N VAL A 93 -9.01 -36.00 -7.68
CA VAL A 93 -8.52 -34.77 -8.29
C VAL A 93 -7.02 -34.73 -8.14
N ARG A 94 -6.30 -34.45 -9.22
CA ARG A 94 -4.84 -34.49 -9.24
C ARG A 94 -4.26 -33.20 -9.80
N ARG A 95 -3.17 -32.72 -9.21
CA ARG A 95 -2.41 -31.57 -9.68
C ARG A 95 -0.97 -31.97 -9.98
N TRP A 96 -0.49 -31.58 -11.15
CA TRP A 96 0.92 -31.71 -11.49
C TRP A 96 1.73 -30.68 -10.70
N ALA A 97 2.65 -31.16 -9.87
CA ALA A 97 3.54 -30.38 -9.03
C ALA A 97 4.94 -31.05 -9.04
N PRO A 98 5.67 -30.95 -10.17
CA PRO A 98 7.04 -31.43 -10.23
C PRO A 98 7.90 -30.60 -9.28
N ARG A 99 8.92 -31.23 -8.68
CA ARG A 99 9.94 -30.50 -7.93
C ARG A 99 10.72 -29.58 -8.87
N SER A 100 11.25 -28.48 -8.34
CA SER A 100 12.16 -27.65 -9.12
C SER A 100 13.37 -28.50 -9.54
N PRO A 101 13.93 -28.32 -10.75
CA PRO A 101 15.22 -28.92 -11.11
C PRO A 101 16.32 -28.60 -10.09
N ASP A 102 16.22 -27.46 -9.40
CA ASP A 102 17.15 -27.03 -8.35
C ASP A 102 17.03 -27.84 -7.05
N ASP A 103 15.92 -28.57 -6.85
CA ASP A 103 15.67 -29.41 -5.66
C ASP A 103 16.16 -30.87 -5.86
N MET A 104 16.90 -31.14 -6.94
CA MET A 104 17.48 -32.46 -7.18
C MET A 104 18.59 -32.73 -6.16
N ILE A 105 18.33 -33.64 -5.23
CA ILE A 105 19.34 -34.19 -4.35
C ILE A 105 20.23 -35.14 -5.17
N TYR A 106 21.49 -34.77 -5.30
CA TYR A 106 22.53 -35.60 -5.90
C TYR A 106 23.05 -36.58 -4.84
N ASP A 107 23.05 -37.88 -5.14
CA ASP A 107 23.83 -38.83 -4.36
C ASP A 107 25.29 -38.75 -4.85
N GLU A 108 26.13 -38.04 -4.08
CA GLU A 108 27.55 -37.88 -4.38
C GLU A 108 28.32 -39.21 -4.38
N ALA A 109 27.81 -40.27 -3.71
CA ALA A 109 28.46 -41.57 -3.65
C ALA A 109 28.11 -42.47 -4.85
N ALA A 110 26.88 -42.38 -5.37
CA ALA A 110 26.41 -43.22 -6.48
C ALA A 110 26.50 -42.53 -7.85
N GLY A 111 26.72 -41.20 -7.91
CA GLY A 111 26.78 -40.44 -9.15
C GLY A 111 25.47 -40.47 -9.96
N THR A 112 24.35 -40.85 -9.32
CA THR A 112 23.05 -41.02 -9.96
C THR A 112 22.04 -40.06 -9.35
N ALA A 113 21.23 -39.43 -10.20
CA ALA A 113 20.04 -38.74 -9.75
C ALA A 113 19.05 -39.76 -9.19
N LEU A 114 18.64 -39.60 -7.93
CA LEU A 114 17.59 -40.46 -7.36
C LEU A 114 16.28 -40.27 -8.15
N PRO A 115 15.54 -41.36 -8.48
CA PRO A 115 14.24 -41.24 -9.12
C PRO A 115 13.30 -40.37 -8.28
N ALA A 116 12.72 -39.34 -8.90
CA ALA A 116 11.76 -38.47 -8.23
C ALA A 116 10.50 -39.26 -7.85
N GLY A 117 10.24 -39.41 -6.55
CA GLY A 117 8.91 -39.79 -6.04
C GLY A 117 7.82 -38.83 -6.56
N GLY A 118 6.61 -39.37 -6.75
CA GLY A 118 5.55 -38.84 -7.62
C GLY A 118 5.29 -37.32 -7.61
N SER A 119 5.34 -36.72 -8.80
CA SER A 119 5.05 -35.31 -9.09
C SER A 119 3.56 -34.94 -9.09
N TRP A 120 2.67 -35.86 -8.70
CA TRP A 120 1.23 -35.61 -8.65
C TRP A 120 0.77 -35.46 -7.20
N LEU A 121 0.19 -34.32 -6.89
CA LEU A 121 -0.62 -34.16 -5.68
C LEU A 121 -2.01 -34.71 -5.96
N ALA A 122 -2.60 -35.43 -5.01
CA ALA A 122 -3.89 -36.08 -5.17
C ALA A 122 -4.84 -35.78 -4.00
N TRP A 123 -6.08 -35.50 -4.34
CA TRP A 123 -7.23 -35.48 -3.44
C TRP A 123 -8.13 -36.67 -3.74
N TYR A 124 -8.66 -37.27 -2.68
CA TYR A 124 -9.65 -38.35 -2.74
C TYR A 124 -10.82 -38.03 -1.80
N PRO A 125 -12.06 -38.41 -2.15
CA PRO A 125 -13.22 -38.29 -1.27
C PRO A 125 -12.98 -38.93 0.10
N THR A 126 -13.66 -38.43 1.13
CA THR A 126 -13.51 -38.90 2.53
C THR A 126 -13.82 -40.38 2.71
N ASN A 127 -14.69 -40.95 1.88
CA ASN A 127 -15.07 -42.36 1.86
C ASN A 127 -14.22 -43.23 0.90
N SER A 128 -13.18 -42.66 0.27
CA SER A 128 -12.34 -43.40 -0.68
C SER A 128 -11.33 -44.30 0.05
N PRO A 129 -11.11 -45.55 -0.41
CA PRO A 129 -10.04 -46.38 0.12
C PRO A 129 -8.64 -45.77 -0.08
N ASN A 130 -8.49 -44.85 -1.06
CA ASN A 130 -7.24 -44.15 -1.34
C ASN A 130 -7.07 -42.87 -0.51
N ARG A 131 -7.99 -42.53 0.40
CA ARG A 131 -7.89 -41.34 1.27
C ARG A 131 -6.56 -41.24 2.05
N PRO A 132 -5.92 -42.32 2.52
CA PRO A 132 -4.60 -42.25 3.14
C PRO A 132 -3.48 -41.73 2.23
N LEU A 133 -3.67 -41.74 0.89
CA LEU A 133 -2.72 -41.23 -0.10
C LEU A 133 -2.95 -39.75 -0.44
N LEU A 134 -3.81 -39.05 0.33
CA LEU A 134 -4.09 -37.65 0.09
C LEU A 134 -2.84 -36.80 0.28
N SER A 135 -2.50 -36.02 -0.75
CA SER A 135 -1.40 -35.06 -0.77
C SER A 135 -1.84 -33.68 -1.25
N MET A 136 -3.12 -33.51 -1.60
CA MET A 136 -3.72 -32.24 -1.98
C MET A 136 -4.97 -31.97 -1.15
N THR A 137 -4.99 -30.85 -0.41
CA THR A 137 -6.13 -30.43 0.41
C THR A 137 -6.84 -29.20 -0.15
N GLN A 138 -6.20 -28.43 -1.03
CA GLN A 138 -6.71 -27.16 -1.55
C GLN A 138 -6.53 -27.06 -3.08
N MET A 139 -7.44 -26.31 -3.70
CA MET A 139 -7.34 -25.86 -5.08
C MET A 139 -6.90 -24.39 -5.14
N ASN A 140 -6.07 -24.06 -6.12
CA ASN A 140 -5.51 -22.74 -6.37
C ASN A 140 -5.92 -22.27 -7.77
N GLY A 141 -6.00 -20.96 -7.95
CA GLY A 141 -6.12 -20.36 -9.28
C GLY A 141 -4.81 -20.44 -10.05
N ALA A 142 -4.87 -20.12 -11.34
CA ALA A 142 -3.75 -20.23 -12.29
C ALA A 142 -3.07 -21.62 -12.27
N ALA A 143 -3.85 -22.68 -11.98
CA ALA A 143 -3.35 -24.04 -11.86
C ALA A 143 -4.22 -25.02 -12.65
N ALA A 144 -3.56 -26.06 -13.18
CA ALA A 144 -4.20 -27.14 -13.92
C ALA A 144 -4.43 -28.37 -13.05
N TYR A 145 -5.55 -29.06 -13.30
CA TYR A 145 -5.99 -30.24 -12.58
C TYR A 145 -6.52 -31.32 -13.53
N LEU A 146 -6.37 -32.56 -13.10
CA LEU A 146 -7.09 -33.71 -13.65
C LEU A 146 -8.19 -34.10 -12.69
N ILE A 147 -9.44 -34.10 -13.15
CA ILE A 147 -10.61 -34.52 -12.36
C ILE A 147 -11.18 -35.79 -12.97
N GLU A 148 -11.18 -36.88 -12.20
CA GLU A 148 -11.70 -38.18 -12.62
C GLU A 148 -13.15 -38.36 -12.15
N LEU A 149 -14.05 -38.67 -13.08
CA LEU A 149 -15.46 -38.97 -12.81
C LEU A 149 -15.77 -40.45 -13.03
N THR A 150 -16.67 -41.00 -12.20
CA THR A 150 -17.37 -42.27 -12.50
C THR A 150 -18.24 -42.14 -13.75
N SER A 151 -18.62 -43.29 -14.32
CA SER A 151 -19.61 -43.35 -15.40
C SER A 151 -20.93 -42.65 -14.99
N GLY A 152 -21.61 -42.07 -15.98
CA GLY A 152 -22.87 -41.33 -15.76
C GLY A 152 -22.92 -40.00 -16.53
N PRO A 153 -23.93 -39.15 -16.25
CA PRO A 153 -24.18 -37.91 -16.98
C PRO A 153 -23.05 -36.87 -16.81
N ARG A 154 -23.14 -35.72 -17.50
CA ARG A 154 -22.20 -34.61 -17.26
C ARG A 154 -22.46 -33.97 -15.91
N ILE A 155 -21.42 -33.45 -15.26
CA ILE A 155 -21.53 -32.64 -14.03
C ILE A 155 -21.10 -31.23 -14.36
N THR A 156 -21.93 -30.25 -14.02
CA THR A 156 -21.54 -28.85 -14.07
C THR A 156 -20.99 -28.44 -12.72
N LEU A 157 -19.73 -28.00 -12.73
CA LEU A 157 -18.99 -27.52 -11.58
C LEU A 157 -18.87 -26.00 -11.67
N ALA A 158 -19.67 -25.28 -10.89
CA ALA A 158 -19.56 -23.83 -10.73
C ALA A 158 -18.59 -23.53 -9.57
N ILE A 159 -17.49 -22.87 -9.89
CA ILE A 159 -16.43 -22.50 -8.93
C ILE A 159 -16.42 -20.98 -8.83
N ILE A 160 -16.96 -20.46 -7.73
CA ILE A 160 -16.77 -19.05 -7.40
C ILE A 160 -15.36 -18.86 -6.83
N GLY A 161 -14.70 -17.81 -7.30
CA GLY A 161 -13.35 -17.52 -6.85
C GLY A 161 -12.87 -16.17 -7.34
N ARG A 162 -11.61 -15.91 -7.06
CA ARG A 162 -10.93 -14.65 -7.33
C ARG A 162 -10.14 -14.76 -8.62
N PRO A 163 -10.42 -13.95 -9.65
CA PRO A 163 -9.63 -13.98 -10.86
C PRO A 163 -8.18 -13.62 -10.59
N VAL A 164 -7.27 -14.40 -11.18
CA VAL A 164 -5.83 -14.25 -11.06
C VAL A 164 -5.20 -14.04 -12.44
N ALA A 165 -4.25 -13.10 -12.53
CA ALA A 165 -3.43 -12.96 -13.73
C ALA A 165 -2.65 -14.25 -14.02
N PHE A 166 -2.47 -14.58 -15.30
CA PHE A 166 -1.69 -15.73 -15.71
C PHE A 166 -0.21 -15.35 -15.81
N LEU A 167 0.59 -15.80 -14.86
CA LEU A 167 2.03 -15.52 -14.75
C LEU A 167 2.83 -16.84 -14.91
N PRO A 168 3.00 -17.35 -16.14
CA PRO A 168 3.66 -18.64 -16.35
C PRO A 168 5.18 -18.53 -16.19
N ALA A 169 5.77 -19.60 -15.66
CA ALA A 169 7.21 -19.81 -15.64
C ALA A 169 7.53 -21.09 -16.41
N TRP A 170 7.99 -20.95 -17.64
CA TRP A 170 8.34 -22.07 -18.50
C TRP A 170 9.79 -22.48 -18.27
N THR A 171 10.02 -23.76 -18.00
CA THR A 171 11.35 -24.37 -17.83
C THR A 171 11.83 -25.00 -19.13
N ALA A 172 13.09 -24.75 -19.49
CA ALA A 172 13.70 -25.29 -20.70
C ALA A 172 13.65 -26.83 -20.74
N GLY A 173 13.18 -27.39 -21.85
CA GLY A 173 13.07 -28.83 -22.09
C GLY A 173 11.93 -29.55 -21.38
N ALA A 174 11.18 -28.88 -20.49
CA ALA A 174 10.18 -29.51 -19.64
C ALA A 174 8.75 -29.43 -20.22
N HIS A 175 7.94 -30.46 -19.92
CA HIS A 175 6.50 -30.44 -20.13
C HIS A 175 5.79 -29.77 -18.96
N HIS A 176 4.91 -28.81 -19.29
CA HIS A 176 4.08 -28.09 -18.34
C HIS A 176 2.64 -28.52 -18.54
N PHE A 177 1.97 -28.91 -17.46
CA PHE A 177 0.53 -29.12 -17.46
C PHE A 177 -0.15 -27.81 -17.05
N THR A 178 -0.67 -27.06 -18.03
CA THR A 178 -1.22 -25.72 -17.82
C THR A 178 -2.35 -25.41 -18.81
N GLY A 179 -3.20 -24.44 -18.48
CA GLY A 179 -4.08 -23.80 -19.45
C GLY A 179 -3.48 -22.51 -19.98
N LEU A 180 -4.23 -21.85 -20.86
CA LEU A 180 -3.84 -20.59 -21.49
C LEU A 180 -4.99 -19.57 -21.38
N PRO A 181 -4.70 -18.28 -21.19
CA PRO A 181 -5.70 -17.23 -21.04
C PRO A 181 -6.31 -16.78 -22.38
N ALA A 182 -6.82 -17.73 -23.15
CA ALA A 182 -7.46 -17.46 -24.43
C ALA A 182 -8.89 -16.92 -24.29
N PRO A 183 -9.35 -16.05 -25.21
CA PRO A 183 -10.76 -15.71 -25.34
C PRO A 183 -11.57 -16.91 -25.86
N THR A 184 -12.86 -16.92 -25.54
CA THR A 184 -13.81 -17.94 -26.03
C THR A 184 -14.58 -17.50 -27.27
N ASN A 185 -14.67 -16.20 -27.52
CA ASN A 185 -15.41 -15.65 -28.65
C ASN A 185 -14.80 -14.31 -29.15
N PRO A 186 -14.20 -14.27 -30.35
CA PRO A 186 -13.78 -15.44 -31.12
C PRO A 186 -12.69 -16.23 -30.38
N PRO A 187 -12.58 -17.56 -30.58
CA PRO A 187 -11.48 -18.34 -30.02
C PRO A 187 -10.16 -18.03 -30.76
N THR A 188 -9.04 -18.24 -30.07
CA THR A 188 -7.68 -18.17 -30.65
C THR A 188 -7.13 -19.58 -30.85
N THR A 189 -6.32 -19.79 -31.89
CA THR A 189 -5.65 -21.07 -32.14
C THR A 189 -4.30 -21.16 -31.43
N PHE A 190 -3.78 -22.37 -31.22
CA PHE A 190 -2.45 -22.56 -30.63
C PHE A 190 -1.36 -21.86 -31.44
N ALA A 191 -1.44 -21.91 -32.78
CA ALA A 191 -0.49 -21.22 -33.64
C ALA A 191 -0.55 -19.70 -33.47
N THR A 192 -1.75 -19.12 -33.33
CA THR A 192 -1.92 -17.67 -33.13
C THR A 192 -1.42 -17.25 -31.75
N PHE A 193 -1.76 -18.02 -30.70
CA PHE A 193 -1.35 -17.71 -29.33
C PHE A 193 0.17 -17.76 -29.14
N PHE A 194 0.87 -18.72 -29.76
CA PHE A 194 2.33 -18.88 -29.62
C PHE A 194 3.15 -18.30 -30.78
N ALA A 195 2.52 -17.64 -31.76
CA ALA A 195 3.22 -17.06 -32.90
C ALA A 195 4.46 -16.21 -32.52
N PRO A 196 4.44 -15.40 -31.45
CA PRO A 196 5.60 -14.61 -31.05
C PRO A 196 6.79 -15.40 -30.52
N VAL A 197 6.58 -16.63 -30.02
CA VAL A 197 7.58 -17.41 -29.27
C VAL A 197 7.77 -18.81 -29.88
N THR A 198 7.67 -18.91 -31.20
CA THR A 198 7.74 -20.21 -31.91
C THR A 198 9.07 -20.94 -31.75
N ASN A 199 10.16 -20.24 -31.44
CA ASN A 199 11.46 -20.86 -31.17
C ASN A 199 11.55 -21.40 -29.73
N GLU A 200 10.93 -20.71 -28.79
CA GLU A 200 10.95 -21.04 -27.36
C GLU A 200 9.86 -22.05 -26.98
N ILE A 201 8.71 -22.00 -27.65
CA ILE A 201 7.59 -22.93 -27.53
C ILE A 201 7.15 -23.34 -28.95
N PRO A 202 7.83 -24.33 -29.56
CA PRO A 202 7.42 -24.86 -30.85
C PRO A 202 6.04 -25.50 -30.76
N VAL A 203 5.14 -25.15 -31.68
CA VAL A 203 3.79 -25.74 -31.74
C VAL A 203 3.61 -26.72 -32.90
N ASP A 204 4.38 -26.56 -33.99
CA ASP A 204 4.36 -27.52 -35.09
C ASP A 204 5.17 -28.77 -34.71
N PHE A 205 4.52 -29.94 -34.76
CA PHE A 205 5.15 -31.21 -34.47
C PHE A 205 6.32 -31.54 -35.40
N ARG A 206 6.34 -30.99 -36.62
CA ARG A 206 7.46 -31.14 -37.58
C ARG A 206 8.70 -30.35 -37.14
N LEU A 207 8.52 -29.35 -36.29
CA LEU A 207 9.57 -28.51 -35.73
C LEU A 207 9.86 -28.85 -34.25
N GLY A 208 9.46 -30.05 -33.80
CA GLY A 208 9.66 -30.50 -32.42
C GLY A 208 8.57 -30.06 -31.43
N GLY A 209 7.46 -29.51 -31.93
CA GLY A 209 6.33 -29.10 -31.09
C GLY A 209 5.63 -30.27 -30.41
N GLU A 210 5.37 -30.09 -29.12
CA GLU A 210 4.83 -31.11 -28.24
C GLU A 210 3.67 -30.53 -27.43
N ILE A 211 2.47 -30.63 -28.00
CA ILE A 211 1.21 -30.22 -27.35
C ILE A 211 0.28 -31.43 -27.31
N TYR A 212 -0.23 -31.74 -26.11
CA TYR A 212 -1.15 -32.86 -25.91
C TYR A 212 -2.37 -32.44 -25.09
N ARG A 213 -3.53 -32.96 -25.49
CA ARG A 213 -4.78 -32.96 -24.72
C ARG A 213 -4.91 -34.30 -23.99
N VAL A 214 -5.47 -34.27 -22.79
CA VAL A 214 -5.84 -35.50 -22.05
C VAL A 214 -7.24 -35.93 -22.44
N LEU A 215 -7.40 -37.19 -22.87
CA LEU A 215 -8.68 -37.80 -23.23
C LEU A 215 -9.38 -38.39 -22.00
N SER A 216 -10.67 -38.74 -22.15
CA SER A 216 -11.50 -39.25 -21.05
C SER A 216 -11.01 -40.57 -20.46
N ASP A 217 -10.30 -41.39 -21.23
CA ASP A 217 -9.68 -42.63 -20.76
C ASP A 217 -8.33 -42.40 -20.04
N GLY A 218 -7.85 -41.15 -19.99
CA GLY A 218 -6.59 -40.75 -19.39
C GLY A 218 -5.41 -40.82 -20.34
N SER A 219 -5.61 -41.26 -21.59
CA SER A 219 -4.58 -41.22 -22.62
C SER A 219 -4.31 -39.80 -23.09
N HIS A 220 -3.12 -39.57 -23.65
CA HIS A 220 -2.73 -38.27 -24.18
C HIS A 220 -2.81 -38.28 -25.70
N GLN A 221 -3.57 -37.34 -26.27
CA GLN A 221 -3.67 -37.13 -27.71
C GLN A 221 -2.86 -35.91 -28.12
N ARG A 222 -1.89 -36.10 -29.02
CA ARG A 222 -1.13 -35.00 -29.61
C ARG A 222 -2.02 -34.12 -30.49
N ILE A 223 -1.82 -32.81 -30.43
CA ILE A 223 -2.43 -31.83 -31.35
C ILE A 223 -1.52 -31.68 -32.58
N TYR A 224 -1.94 -32.24 -33.72
CA TYR A 224 -1.15 -32.21 -34.97
C TYR A 224 -1.39 -30.96 -35.84
N GLN A 225 -2.49 -30.24 -35.62
CA GLN A 225 -2.90 -29.07 -36.42
C GLN A 225 -3.11 -27.84 -35.53
N PRO A 226 -2.04 -27.28 -34.92
CA PRO A 226 -2.16 -26.15 -33.98
C PRO A 226 -2.74 -24.87 -34.62
N ALA A 227 -2.66 -24.73 -35.95
CA ALA A 227 -3.24 -23.60 -36.68
C ALA A 227 -4.77 -23.71 -36.88
N LEU A 228 -5.34 -24.91 -36.73
CA LEU A 228 -6.78 -25.18 -36.84
C LEU A 228 -7.41 -25.62 -35.51
N THR A 229 -6.60 -25.70 -34.44
CA THR A 229 -7.06 -26.14 -33.13
C THR A 229 -7.15 -24.94 -32.20
N ASP A 230 -8.37 -24.65 -31.78
CA ASP A 230 -8.64 -23.59 -30.81
C ASP A 230 -8.12 -23.96 -29.41
N VAL A 231 -7.57 -22.96 -28.74
CA VAL A 231 -7.29 -23.01 -27.31
C VAL A 231 -8.61 -22.85 -26.56
N ARG A 232 -9.01 -23.85 -25.77
CA ARG A 232 -10.24 -23.76 -24.97
C ARG A 232 -9.94 -23.17 -23.61
N ARG A 233 -10.59 -22.04 -23.30
CA ARG A 233 -10.52 -21.42 -21.98
C ARG A 233 -11.02 -22.40 -20.91
N GLY A 234 -10.23 -22.57 -19.84
CA GLY A 234 -10.57 -23.46 -18.73
C GLY A 234 -10.17 -24.93 -18.93
N GLU A 235 -9.53 -25.27 -20.05
CA GLU A 235 -8.93 -26.58 -20.28
C GLU A 235 -7.40 -26.52 -20.06
N ALA A 236 -6.83 -27.64 -19.63
CA ALA A 236 -5.39 -27.78 -19.46
C ALA A 236 -4.77 -28.71 -20.52
N TYR A 237 -3.53 -28.40 -20.91
CA TYR A 237 -2.77 -29.11 -21.92
C TYR A 237 -1.38 -29.43 -21.39
N TRP A 238 -0.77 -30.48 -21.92
CA TRP A 238 0.67 -30.68 -21.80
C TRP A 238 1.36 -29.91 -22.91
N ILE A 239 2.21 -28.96 -22.55
CA ILE A 239 2.95 -28.11 -23.49
C ILE A 239 4.43 -28.17 -23.12
N LYS A 240 5.28 -28.54 -24.07
CA LYS A 240 6.73 -28.52 -23.88
C LYS A 240 7.31 -27.16 -24.26
N ALA A 241 8.15 -26.61 -23.39
CA ALA A 241 8.97 -25.47 -23.71
C ALA A 241 10.37 -25.93 -24.15
N ALA A 242 10.89 -25.34 -25.22
CA ALA A 242 12.29 -25.53 -25.64
C ALA A 242 13.24 -24.72 -24.74
N ASN A 243 12.85 -23.49 -24.38
CA ASN A 243 13.66 -22.56 -23.60
C ASN A 243 12.95 -22.06 -22.33
N ARG A 244 13.70 -21.39 -21.45
CA ARG A 244 13.14 -20.71 -20.29
C ARG A 244 12.54 -19.36 -20.71
N LEU A 245 11.30 -19.09 -20.31
CA LEU A 245 10.61 -17.81 -20.59
C LEU A 245 9.40 -17.58 -19.68
N GLU A 246 8.89 -16.35 -19.67
CA GLU A 246 7.70 -15.93 -18.90
C GLU A 246 6.58 -15.44 -19.85
N TYR A 247 6.25 -16.27 -20.85
CA TYR A 247 5.28 -15.90 -21.88
C TYR A 247 3.85 -16.28 -21.51
N GLY A 248 3.02 -15.28 -21.23
CA GLY A 248 1.59 -15.41 -20.92
C GLY A 248 0.64 -15.16 -22.08
N GLY A 249 1.15 -14.83 -23.27
CA GLY A 249 0.39 -14.46 -24.47
C GLY A 249 0.94 -13.20 -25.15
N PRO A 250 0.40 -12.79 -26.31
CA PRO A 250 0.93 -11.65 -27.06
C PRO A 250 0.88 -10.31 -26.31
N LEU A 251 -0.08 -10.14 -25.40
CA LEU A 251 -0.11 -9.08 -24.40
C LEU A 251 0.16 -9.70 -23.03
N ALA A 252 1.35 -9.45 -22.49
CA ALA A 252 1.71 -9.83 -21.13
C ALA A 252 1.12 -8.84 -20.11
N VAL A 253 0.61 -9.38 -19.01
CA VAL A 253 0.03 -8.62 -17.89
C VAL A 253 0.82 -8.95 -16.65
N GLN A 254 1.35 -7.92 -15.98
CA GLN A 254 2.00 -8.05 -14.69
C GLN A 254 1.32 -7.13 -13.68
N VAL A 255 1.06 -7.67 -12.50
CA VAL A 255 0.58 -6.91 -11.34
C VAL A 255 1.65 -6.98 -10.26
N GLU A 256 1.83 -5.91 -9.48
CA GLU A 256 2.85 -5.89 -8.42
C GLU A 256 2.56 -6.85 -7.26
N ALA A 257 1.29 -7.14 -7.02
CA ALA A 257 0.88 -8.04 -5.95
C ALA A 257 1.27 -9.50 -6.29
N PRO A 258 2.02 -10.19 -5.41
CA PRO A 258 2.44 -11.58 -5.62
C PRO A 258 1.27 -12.54 -5.88
N GLU A 259 0.08 -12.21 -5.38
CA GLU A 259 -1.10 -13.06 -5.47
C GLU A 259 -1.84 -12.95 -6.81
N GLY A 260 -1.47 -11.99 -7.67
CA GLY A 260 -2.08 -11.83 -8.99
C GLY A 260 -3.39 -11.01 -9.02
N TRP A 261 -3.70 -10.25 -7.96
CA TRP A 261 -4.80 -9.28 -7.86
C TRP A 261 -4.40 -8.04 -7.05
N ILE A 262 -5.14 -6.94 -7.15
CA ILE A 262 -4.84 -5.67 -6.48
C ILE A 262 -5.72 -5.48 -5.23
N GLU A 263 -5.10 -5.35 -4.06
CA GLU A 263 -5.78 -5.00 -2.81
C GLU A 263 -5.27 -3.64 -2.29
N PHE A 264 -6.14 -2.64 -2.32
CA PHE A 264 -5.83 -1.32 -1.78
C PHE A 264 -6.02 -1.26 -0.25
N THR A 265 -6.75 -2.19 0.36
CA THR A 265 -7.21 -2.08 1.75
C THR A 265 -7.93 -0.74 1.97
N ARG A 266 -7.59 0.00 3.03
CA ARG A 266 -8.00 1.41 3.20
C ARG A 266 -6.99 2.40 2.63
N ARG A 267 -5.85 1.92 2.14
CA ARG A 267 -4.70 2.72 1.71
C ARG A 267 -4.84 3.14 0.25
N LEU A 268 -4.59 4.41 -0.09
CA LEU A 268 -4.51 4.88 -1.49
C LEU A 268 -3.08 4.93 -2.01
N VAL A 269 -2.25 3.95 -1.66
CA VAL A 269 -0.92 3.83 -2.28
C VAL A 269 -1.12 3.33 -3.71
N PRO A 270 -0.57 4.00 -4.74
CA PRO A 270 -0.69 3.53 -6.10
C PRO A 270 -0.15 2.11 -6.25
N GLN A 271 -0.96 1.24 -6.84
CA GLN A 271 -0.61 -0.13 -7.21
C GLN A 271 -0.38 -0.15 -8.72
N TYR A 272 0.55 -0.96 -9.20
CA TYR A 272 0.97 -0.88 -10.59
C TYR A 272 0.56 -2.10 -11.40
N VAL A 273 0.13 -1.83 -12.63
CA VAL A 273 -0.14 -2.81 -13.67
C VAL A 273 0.78 -2.51 -14.85
N THR A 274 1.52 -3.50 -15.31
CA THR A 274 2.33 -3.40 -16.52
C THR A 274 1.70 -4.24 -17.62
N LEU A 275 1.53 -3.62 -18.78
CA LEU A 275 1.08 -4.26 -20.01
C LEU A 275 2.25 -4.21 -21.00
N ARG A 276 2.67 -5.36 -21.53
CA ARG A 276 3.79 -5.46 -22.47
C ARG A 276 3.36 -6.20 -23.73
N ASN A 277 3.74 -5.66 -24.89
CA ASN A 277 3.57 -6.32 -26.16
C ASN A 277 4.73 -7.30 -26.39
N ASP A 278 4.43 -8.59 -26.28
CA ASP A 278 5.40 -9.67 -26.51
C ASP A 278 5.40 -10.16 -27.97
N SER A 279 4.62 -9.54 -28.84
CA SER A 279 4.55 -9.85 -30.26
C SER A 279 5.57 -9.08 -31.11
N GLY A 280 5.85 -9.60 -32.31
CA GLY A 280 6.71 -8.97 -33.30
C GLY A 280 6.06 -7.83 -34.10
N ALA A 281 4.82 -7.46 -33.79
CA ALA A 281 4.07 -6.41 -34.49
C ALA A 281 3.38 -5.47 -33.48
N PRO A 282 2.96 -4.26 -33.89
CA PRO A 282 2.14 -3.40 -33.03
C PRO A 282 0.84 -4.08 -32.63
N LEU A 283 0.42 -3.93 -31.37
CA LEU A 283 -0.89 -4.38 -30.90
C LEU A 283 -1.59 -3.30 -30.07
N LEU A 284 -2.92 -3.36 -30.07
CA LEU A 284 -3.75 -2.54 -29.18
C LEU A 284 -3.91 -3.26 -27.84
N ALA A 285 -3.38 -2.71 -26.77
CA ALA A 285 -3.63 -3.18 -25.41
C ALA A 285 -4.92 -2.54 -24.88
N ARG A 286 -5.78 -3.34 -24.24
CA ARG A 286 -7.04 -2.89 -23.64
C ARG A 286 -7.11 -3.32 -22.18
N LEU A 287 -7.68 -2.45 -21.36
CA LEU A 287 -8.01 -2.72 -19.97
C LEU A 287 -9.45 -2.27 -19.73
N ARG A 288 -10.35 -3.21 -19.44
CA ARG A 288 -11.77 -2.94 -19.21
C ARG A 288 -12.14 -3.21 -17.76
N GLN A 289 -12.88 -2.29 -17.16
CA GLN A 289 -13.41 -2.46 -15.81
C GLN A 289 -14.77 -3.17 -15.85
N LEU A 290 -14.91 -4.20 -15.03
CA LEU A 290 -16.11 -5.03 -14.94
C LEU A 290 -16.59 -5.15 -13.48
N PRO A 291 -17.91 -5.29 -13.25
CA PRO A 291 -18.43 -5.54 -11.92
C PRO A 291 -17.97 -6.90 -11.38
N SER A 292 -17.71 -6.95 -10.07
CA SER A 292 -17.59 -8.20 -9.34
C SER A 292 -18.95 -8.88 -9.23
N GLU A 293 -18.98 -10.22 -9.29
CA GLU A 293 -20.12 -11.01 -8.85
C GLU A 293 -20.36 -10.83 -7.33
N PRO A 294 -21.54 -11.21 -6.82
CA PRO A 294 -21.80 -11.21 -5.39
C PRO A 294 -20.77 -12.07 -4.62
N PRO A 295 -20.27 -11.57 -3.47
CA PRO A 295 -19.32 -12.31 -2.64
C PRO A 295 -19.93 -13.62 -2.10
N PRO A 296 -19.14 -14.70 -1.97
CA PRO A 296 -19.59 -15.91 -1.27
C PRO A 296 -19.81 -15.62 0.23
N PRO A 297 -20.48 -16.53 0.97
CA PRO A 297 -20.70 -16.38 2.40
C PRO A 297 -19.41 -16.08 3.16
N HIS A 298 -19.52 -15.27 4.23
CA HIS A 298 -18.41 -14.84 5.10
C HIS A 298 -17.41 -13.85 4.47
N GLU A 299 -17.61 -13.45 3.21
CA GLU A 299 -16.86 -12.37 2.57
C GLU A 299 -17.62 -11.03 2.68
N PRO A 300 -16.93 -9.88 2.73
CA PRO A 300 -17.57 -8.56 2.80
C PRO A 300 -18.50 -8.31 1.63
N GLY A 301 -19.68 -7.75 1.92
CA GLY A 301 -20.67 -7.39 0.92
C GLY A 301 -20.13 -6.44 -0.15
N ASN A 302 -20.73 -6.44 -1.33
CA ASN A 302 -20.31 -5.54 -2.41
C ASN A 302 -20.80 -4.10 -2.13
N ALA A 303 -19.87 -3.13 -2.09
CA ALA A 303 -20.16 -1.69 -1.96
C ALA A 303 -20.30 -0.97 -3.31
N GLY A 304 -20.03 -1.65 -4.43
CA GLY A 304 -20.00 -1.10 -5.78
C GLY A 304 -18.66 -1.35 -6.49
N LEU A 305 -18.56 -0.87 -7.74
CA LEU A 305 -17.29 -0.86 -8.49
C LEU A 305 -16.23 -0.04 -7.75
N VAL A 306 -14.97 -0.47 -7.79
CA VAL A 306 -13.86 0.38 -7.32
C VAL A 306 -13.73 1.54 -8.28
N PRO A 307 -14.03 2.80 -7.91
CA PRO A 307 -13.78 3.92 -8.80
C PRO A 307 -12.26 4.08 -8.90
N LEU A 308 -11.68 3.85 -10.07
CA LEU A 308 -10.22 3.88 -10.24
C LEU A 308 -9.80 5.16 -10.96
N ARG A 309 -8.65 5.70 -10.54
CA ARG A 309 -7.86 6.68 -11.29
C ARG A 309 -6.58 6.03 -11.75
N TYR A 310 -6.03 6.52 -12.86
CA TYR A 310 -4.79 6.04 -13.44
C TYR A 310 -3.86 7.18 -13.84
N ALA A 311 -2.57 6.88 -13.84
CA ALA A 311 -1.52 7.68 -14.48
C ALA A 311 -0.56 6.76 -15.22
N VAL A 312 -0.03 7.21 -16.37
CA VAL A 312 0.97 6.45 -17.13
C VAL A 312 2.33 6.72 -16.54
N VAL A 313 3.03 5.69 -16.07
CA VAL A 313 4.33 5.88 -15.42
C VAL A 313 5.39 6.24 -16.45
N THR A 314 5.78 7.51 -16.47
CA THR A 314 6.92 8.01 -17.26
C THR A 314 8.04 8.52 -16.36
N PRO A 315 9.31 8.54 -16.83
CA PRO A 315 10.43 9.10 -16.06
C PRO A 315 10.22 10.58 -15.67
N GLN A 316 9.59 11.37 -16.55
CA GLN A 316 9.32 12.80 -16.30
C GLN A 316 8.26 13.01 -15.21
N GLU A 317 7.18 12.23 -15.21
CA GLU A 317 6.13 12.32 -14.18
C GLU A 317 6.61 11.87 -12.79
N GLY A 318 7.62 10.99 -12.73
CA GLY A 318 8.26 10.62 -11.47
C GLY A 318 8.95 11.80 -10.76
N LEU A 319 9.34 12.84 -11.50
CA LEU A 319 10.04 14.03 -10.98
C LEU A 319 9.09 15.21 -10.72
N LEU A 320 8.00 15.32 -11.49
CA LEU A 320 7.06 16.45 -11.43
C LEU A 320 5.78 16.16 -10.64
N GLY A 321 5.55 14.90 -10.23
CA GLY A 321 4.26 14.45 -9.73
C GLY A 321 3.41 13.86 -10.85
N ARG A 322 2.59 12.85 -10.51
CA ARG A 322 1.72 12.15 -11.47
C ARG A 322 0.35 12.78 -11.49
N ALA A 323 -0.11 13.20 -12.67
CA ALA A 323 -1.48 13.64 -12.86
C ALA A 323 -2.38 12.41 -13.05
N TYR A 324 -3.26 12.16 -12.07
CA TYR A 324 -4.20 11.04 -12.12
C TYR A 324 -5.51 11.43 -12.79
N ALA A 325 -5.88 10.71 -13.86
CA ALA A 325 -7.19 10.84 -14.51
C ALA A 325 -8.13 9.69 -14.10
N PRO A 326 -9.46 9.87 -14.12
CA PRO A 326 -10.39 8.76 -13.97
C PRO A 326 -10.11 7.65 -15.00
N LEU A 327 -10.06 6.40 -14.56
CA LEU A 327 -9.92 5.25 -15.45
C LEU A 327 -11.26 5.07 -16.20
N PRO A 328 -11.27 5.18 -17.54
CA PRO A 328 -12.49 4.94 -18.29
C PRO A 328 -12.91 3.46 -18.19
N SER A 329 -14.19 3.17 -18.46
CA SER A 329 -14.70 1.78 -18.45
C SER A 329 -13.96 0.86 -19.42
N LEU A 330 -13.45 1.41 -20.52
CA LEU A 330 -12.49 0.78 -21.43
C LEU A 330 -11.31 1.74 -21.65
N TRP A 331 -10.15 1.38 -21.12
CA TRP A 331 -8.89 2.04 -21.41
C TRP A 331 -8.16 1.29 -22.52
N SER A 332 -7.44 2.00 -23.39
CA SER A 332 -6.63 1.36 -24.43
C SER A 332 -5.43 2.19 -24.87
N THR A 333 -4.38 1.52 -25.33
CA THR A 333 -3.22 2.16 -25.95
C THR A 333 -2.59 1.27 -27.02
N GLN A 334 -1.93 1.88 -27.99
CA GLN A 334 -1.13 1.16 -28.99
C GLN A 334 0.28 0.90 -28.43
N LEU A 335 0.72 -0.35 -28.47
CA LEU A 335 2.07 -0.76 -28.08
C LEU A 335 2.83 -1.26 -29.30
N GLN A 336 3.99 -0.66 -29.58
CA GLN A 336 4.93 -1.19 -30.57
C GLN A 336 5.47 -2.56 -30.13
N ALA A 337 6.07 -3.32 -31.05
CA ALA A 337 6.69 -4.60 -30.73
C ALA A 337 7.71 -4.47 -29.58
N GLY A 338 7.59 -5.30 -28.55
CA GLY A 338 8.45 -5.25 -27.35
C GLY A 338 8.19 -4.07 -26.39
N ALA A 339 7.28 -3.14 -26.73
CA ALA A 339 7.02 -1.98 -25.88
C ALA A 339 6.16 -2.36 -24.66
N SER A 340 6.36 -1.64 -23.56
CA SER A 340 5.55 -1.76 -22.35
C SER A 340 4.97 -0.42 -21.94
N VAL A 341 3.83 -0.49 -21.25
CA VAL A 341 3.22 0.63 -20.55
C VAL A 341 2.97 0.18 -19.12
N ARG A 342 3.33 1.02 -18.15
CA ARG A 342 3.06 0.80 -16.74
C ARG A 342 2.05 1.83 -16.27
N LEU A 343 0.95 1.38 -15.69
CA LEU A 343 -0.11 2.21 -15.13
C LEU A 343 0.01 2.21 -13.61
N ALA A 344 0.00 3.39 -13.01
CA ALA A 344 -0.23 3.54 -11.58
C ALA A 344 -1.74 3.69 -11.35
N LEU A 345 -2.34 2.76 -10.61
CA LEU A 345 -3.77 2.75 -10.30
C LEU A 345 -4.00 3.12 -8.83
N LEU A 346 -5.05 3.89 -8.56
CA LEU A 346 -5.51 4.17 -7.21
C LEU A 346 -7.03 4.37 -7.13
N PRO A 347 -7.67 4.05 -5.99
CA PRO A 347 -9.09 4.33 -5.80
C PRO A 347 -9.38 5.84 -5.73
N ASP A 348 -10.46 6.28 -6.35
CA ASP A 348 -11.01 7.63 -6.20
C ASP A 348 -11.79 7.72 -4.89
N ALA A 349 -11.13 8.24 -3.85
CA ALA A 349 -11.74 8.41 -2.54
C ALA A 349 -13.01 9.25 -2.54
N ALA A 350 -13.14 10.23 -3.44
CA ALA A 350 -14.31 11.10 -3.51
C ALA A 350 -15.56 10.32 -3.98
N GLN A 351 -15.37 9.25 -4.74
CA GLN A 351 -16.45 8.39 -5.24
C GLN A 351 -16.74 7.18 -4.33
N MET A 352 -15.87 6.90 -3.35
CA MET A 352 -16.05 5.82 -2.38
C MET A 352 -16.88 6.27 -1.16
N THR A 353 -18.18 6.48 -1.35
CA THR A 353 -19.09 7.08 -0.35
C THR A 353 -19.66 6.14 0.72
N SER A 354 -19.69 4.83 0.49
CA SER A 354 -20.18 3.81 1.45
C SER A 354 -19.37 3.80 2.76
N SER A 355 -20.09 3.93 3.88
CA SER A 355 -19.55 3.86 5.24
C SER A 355 -19.72 2.51 5.95
N ASP A 356 -20.33 1.53 5.27
CA ASP A 356 -20.60 0.20 5.84
C ASP A 356 -19.31 -0.63 5.84
N THR A 357 -18.67 -0.74 7.01
CA THR A 357 -17.39 -1.45 7.18
C THR A 357 -17.48 -2.97 6.96
N ASN A 358 -18.69 -3.52 6.80
CA ASN A 358 -18.90 -4.92 6.41
C ASN A 358 -18.93 -5.12 4.89
N LYS A 359 -18.78 -4.04 4.12
CA LYS A 359 -18.72 -4.08 2.66
C LYS A 359 -17.34 -3.70 2.13
N ALA A 360 -17.12 -3.93 0.85
CA ALA A 360 -15.93 -3.48 0.12
C ALA A 360 -16.30 -3.16 -1.33
N TYR A 361 -15.61 -2.17 -1.92
CA TYR A 361 -15.67 -1.91 -3.35
C TYR A 361 -14.88 -2.98 -4.08
N GLN A 362 -15.47 -3.56 -5.12
CA GLN A 362 -14.97 -4.75 -5.79
C GLN A 362 -15.21 -4.63 -7.30
N CYS A 363 -14.17 -4.85 -8.10
CA CYS A 363 -14.29 -4.95 -9.55
C CYS A 363 -13.26 -5.93 -10.12
N LEU A 364 -13.44 -6.29 -11.38
CA LEU A 364 -12.48 -7.04 -12.18
C LEU A 364 -11.87 -6.10 -13.22
N LEU A 365 -10.59 -6.30 -13.51
CA LEU A 365 -9.93 -5.72 -14.67
C LEU A 365 -9.70 -6.82 -15.70
N GLU A 366 -10.28 -6.63 -16.89
CA GLU A 366 -10.13 -7.47 -18.06
C GLU A 366 -9.03 -6.89 -18.94
N ALA A 367 -7.92 -7.59 -19.11
CA ALA A 367 -6.85 -7.24 -20.02
C ALA A 367 -6.96 -8.08 -21.30
N SER A 368 -6.97 -7.42 -22.46
CA SER A 368 -7.06 -8.07 -23.77
C SER A 368 -6.24 -7.35 -24.83
N ASP A 369 -5.85 -8.09 -25.86
CA ASP A 369 -5.23 -7.51 -27.06
C ASP A 369 -6.27 -7.25 -28.16
N GLY A 370 -5.93 -6.34 -29.08
CA GLY A 370 -6.79 -5.95 -30.20
C GLY A 370 -7.03 -7.04 -31.25
N ASN A 371 -6.17 -8.04 -31.32
CA ASN A 371 -6.23 -9.16 -32.25
C ASN A 371 -7.04 -10.35 -31.69
N GLY A 372 -7.44 -10.29 -30.41
CA GLY A 372 -8.24 -11.33 -29.77
C GLY A 372 -7.47 -12.62 -29.50
N ALA A 373 -6.16 -12.54 -29.23
CA ALA A 373 -5.35 -13.72 -28.89
C ALA A 373 -5.33 -14.01 -27.38
N VAL A 374 -5.52 -13.01 -26.52
CA VAL A 374 -5.44 -13.12 -25.07
C VAL A 374 -6.55 -12.35 -24.35
N LEU A 375 -7.06 -12.94 -23.27
CA LEU A 375 -8.09 -12.39 -22.41
C LEU A 375 -7.86 -12.83 -20.96
N GLN A 376 -7.35 -11.94 -20.13
CA GLN A 376 -7.03 -12.18 -18.73
C GLN A 376 -7.92 -11.36 -17.81
N TYR A 377 -8.23 -11.91 -16.64
CA TYR A 377 -8.91 -11.19 -15.57
C TYR A 377 -8.03 -11.20 -14.33
N PHE A 378 -7.90 -10.05 -13.70
CA PHE A 378 -7.39 -9.95 -12.36
C PHE A 378 -8.26 -9.01 -11.57
N GLY A 379 -8.29 -9.25 -10.29
CA GLY A 379 -9.24 -8.55 -9.45
C GLY A 379 -8.71 -7.29 -8.80
N VAL A 380 -9.61 -6.39 -8.40
CA VAL A 380 -9.30 -5.17 -7.69
C VAL A 380 -10.29 -4.96 -6.55
N ARG A 381 -9.77 -4.61 -5.37
CA ARG A 381 -10.59 -4.33 -4.19
C ARG A 381 -10.08 -3.14 -3.39
N ALA A 382 -11.02 -2.39 -2.82
CA ALA A 382 -10.77 -1.37 -1.82
C ALA A 382 -11.82 -1.47 -0.68
N GLN A 383 -11.37 -1.37 0.57
CA GLN A 383 -12.27 -1.42 1.73
C GLN A 383 -13.12 -0.16 1.82
N THR A 384 -14.35 -0.30 2.31
CA THR A 384 -15.16 0.85 2.71
C THR A 384 -14.53 1.56 3.90
N ARG A 385 -14.90 2.82 4.08
CA ARG A 385 -14.31 3.71 5.06
C ARG A 385 -15.32 3.98 6.18
N PRO A 386 -14.97 3.88 7.47
CA PRO A 386 -15.90 4.19 8.56
C PRO A 386 -16.39 5.65 8.60
N GLY A 387 -15.93 6.52 7.69
CA GLY A 387 -16.29 7.94 7.59
C GLY A 387 -15.14 8.86 8.00
N ALA A 388 -15.22 10.14 7.64
CA ALA A 388 -14.12 11.10 7.76
C ALA A 388 -13.56 11.26 9.19
N VAL A 389 -14.39 11.08 10.21
CA VAL A 389 -14.04 11.25 11.64
C VAL A 389 -13.03 10.20 12.10
N ALA A 390 -13.24 8.91 11.75
CA ALA A 390 -12.35 7.82 12.13
C ALA A 390 -11.12 7.71 11.21
N ASP A 391 -11.25 8.11 9.95
CA ASP A 391 -10.12 8.13 9.00
C ASP A 391 -9.13 9.27 9.29
N ALA A 392 -9.59 10.36 9.91
CA ALA A 392 -8.77 11.49 10.28
C ALA A 392 -7.89 11.26 11.51
N GLN A 393 -8.11 10.20 12.31
CA GLN A 393 -7.38 9.99 13.55
C GLN A 393 -5.85 9.93 13.31
N GLY A 394 -5.07 10.49 14.24
CA GLY A 394 -3.62 10.50 14.17
C GLY A 394 -2.96 11.85 14.40
N LEU A 395 -1.63 11.86 14.34
CA LEU A 395 -0.80 13.05 14.30
C LEU A 395 -0.60 13.53 12.86
N TRP A 396 -0.98 14.77 12.61
CA TRP A 396 -0.84 15.49 11.35
C TRP A 396 0.20 16.58 11.49
N VAL A 397 1.14 16.60 10.56
CA VAL A 397 2.28 17.51 10.52
C VAL A 397 2.32 18.17 9.16
N GLY A 398 2.48 19.48 9.14
CA GLY A 398 2.66 20.21 7.89
C GLY A 398 2.88 21.68 8.15
N GLU A 399 2.48 22.53 7.22
CA GLU A 399 2.81 23.96 7.26
C GLU A 399 1.62 24.83 6.85
N ALA A 400 1.56 26.03 7.42
CA ALA A 400 0.81 27.16 6.90
C ALA A 400 1.76 28.12 6.19
N THR A 401 1.43 28.52 4.98
CA THR A 401 2.14 29.53 4.18
C THR A 401 1.27 30.77 4.08
N ILE A 402 1.72 31.86 4.67
CA ILE A 402 1.01 33.12 4.75
C ILE A 402 1.31 33.96 3.52
N THR A 403 0.24 34.35 2.83
CA THR A 403 0.30 35.10 1.57
C THR A 403 -0.24 36.52 1.71
N ASP A 404 -1.06 36.78 2.73
CA ASP A 404 -1.70 38.07 2.92
C ASP A 404 -1.71 38.48 4.40
N VAL A 405 -1.41 39.74 4.67
CA VAL A 405 -1.33 40.30 6.02
C VAL A 405 -2.05 41.65 6.07
N GLY A 406 -2.82 41.86 7.13
CA GLY A 406 -3.47 43.13 7.45
C GLY A 406 -2.52 44.08 8.17
N ARG A 407 -2.89 45.35 8.25
CA ARG A 407 -2.13 46.38 8.95
C ARG A 407 -2.93 46.97 10.11
N LEU A 408 -2.25 47.41 11.15
CA LEU A 408 -2.85 48.12 12.27
C LEU A 408 -3.21 49.57 11.90
N GLU A 409 -4.25 50.10 12.54
CA GLU A 409 -4.51 51.54 12.57
C GLU A 409 -3.45 52.22 13.46
N MET A 410 -2.64 53.10 12.88
CA MET A 410 -1.62 53.87 13.58
C MET A 410 -1.80 55.37 13.34
N LEU A 411 -1.56 56.18 14.38
CA LEU A 411 -1.54 57.64 14.26
C LEU A 411 -0.56 58.06 13.15
N GLY A 412 -1.02 58.86 12.20
CA GLY A 412 -0.22 59.39 11.09
C GLY A 412 -0.29 58.59 9.78
N VAL A 413 -0.92 57.41 9.76
CA VAL A 413 -1.15 56.64 8.52
C VAL A 413 -2.39 57.19 7.81
N LYS A 414 -2.19 57.83 6.65
CA LYS A 414 -3.30 58.34 5.83
C LYS A 414 -3.86 57.25 4.90
N GLY A 415 -5.20 57.18 4.81
CA GLY A 415 -5.94 56.29 3.90
C GLY A 415 -6.72 55.18 4.63
N ALA A 416 -7.83 54.73 4.04
CA ALA A 416 -8.64 53.65 4.58
C ALA A 416 -7.82 52.37 4.81
N ILE A 417 -8.06 51.69 5.92
CA ILE A 417 -7.47 50.38 6.20
C ILE A 417 -8.30 49.35 5.42
N PRO A 418 -7.68 48.57 4.51
CA PRO A 418 -8.40 47.52 3.81
C PRO A 418 -9.04 46.56 4.81
N ALA A 419 -10.33 46.26 4.63
CA ALA A 419 -11.05 45.32 5.49
C ALA A 419 -10.52 43.89 5.38
N ALA A 420 -9.85 43.56 4.26
CA ALA A 420 -9.21 42.29 3.99
C ALA A 420 -7.67 42.42 4.06
N PRO A 421 -6.94 41.36 4.48
CA PRO A 421 -5.49 41.30 4.37
C PRO A 421 -5.04 41.52 2.92
N VAL A 422 -3.86 42.12 2.73
CA VAL A 422 -3.29 42.37 1.39
C VAL A 422 -2.07 41.49 1.15
N PRO A 423 -1.73 41.16 -0.11
CA PRO A 423 -0.61 40.29 -0.43
C PRO A 423 0.72 40.80 0.13
N VAL A 424 1.53 39.90 0.68
CA VAL A 424 2.91 40.20 1.09
C VAL A 424 3.87 40.06 -0.09
N ALA A 425 4.98 40.81 -0.06
CA ALA A 425 6.01 40.73 -1.11
C ALA A 425 6.69 39.36 -1.16
N ARG A 426 6.80 38.68 -0.01
CA ARG A 426 7.37 37.32 0.10
C ARG A 426 6.55 36.53 1.12
N PRO A 427 5.92 35.40 0.73
CA PRO A 427 5.23 34.53 1.66
C PRO A 427 6.19 34.00 2.74
N PHE A 428 5.66 33.77 3.94
CA PHE A 428 6.40 33.08 5.01
C PHE A 428 5.63 31.84 5.47
N SER A 429 6.36 30.81 5.90
CA SER A 429 5.76 29.53 6.29
C SER A 429 6.12 29.16 7.71
N PHE A 430 5.22 28.48 8.40
CA PHE A 430 5.47 27.90 9.72
C PHE A 430 4.76 26.57 9.90
N ARG A 431 5.29 25.74 10.81
CA ARG A 431 4.76 24.41 11.07
C ARG A 431 3.43 24.42 11.79
N LEU A 432 2.50 23.60 11.33
CA LEU A 432 1.27 23.23 12.02
C LEU A 432 1.35 21.78 12.49
N LEU A 433 0.90 21.54 13.72
CA LEU A 433 0.76 20.21 14.30
C LEU A 433 -0.69 20.05 14.78
N ALA A 434 -1.38 19.02 14.31
CA ALA A 434 -2.73 18.70 14.74
C ALA A 434 -2.81 17.23 15.15
N HIS A 435 -3.49 16.93 16.24
CA HIS A 435 -3.82 15.56 16.63
C HIS A 435 -5.33 15.38 16.60
N VAL A 436 -5.80 14.33 15.92
CA VAL A 436 -7.20 13.95 15.87
C VAL A 436 -7.36 12.63 16.64
N ASP A 437 -8.20 12.63 17.67
CA ASP A 437 -8.45 11.42 18.45
C ASP A 437 -9.46 10.47 17.78
N SER A 438 -9.70 9.30 18.39
CA SER A 438 -10.64 8.29 17.87
C SER A 438 -12.09 8.77 17.77
N ASN A 439 -12.45 9.87 18.45
CA ASN A 439 -13.75 10.51 18.38
C ASN A 439 -13.79 11.66 17.36
N GLY A 440 -12.67 11.89 16.64
CA GLY A 440 -12.49 12.97 15.68
C GLY A 440 -12.27 14.35 16.29
N VAL A 441 -12.01 14.44 17.60
CA VAL A 441 -11.71 15.74 18.22
C VAL A 441 -10.29 16.15 17.83
N CYS A 442 -10.21 17.22 17.05
CA CYS A 442 -8.95 17.80 16.64
C CYS A 442 -8.38 18.73 17.71
N ARG A 443 -7.08 18.63 17.98
CA ARG A 443 -6.33 19.53 18.86
C ARG A 443 -5.11 20.09 18.14
N LEU A 444 -4.94 21.40 18.16
CA LEU A 444 -3.71 22.08 17.74
C LEU A 444 -2.64 21.88 18.81
N LEU A 445 -1.43 21.51 18.37
CA LEU A 445 -0.30 21.25 19.23
C LEU A 445 0.82 22.26 18.97
N GLN A 446 1.52 22.69 20.02
CA GLN A 446 2.83 23.33 19.86
C GLN A 446 3.94 22.29 19.70
N ARG A 447 3.81 21.14 20.36
CA ARG A 447 4.76 20.02 20.27
C ARG A 447 4.06 18.67 20.39
N ALA A 448 4.68 17.65 19.81
CA ALA A 448 4.33 16.25 20.00
C ALA A 448 5.63 15.47 20.28
N LEU A 449 5.64 14.66 21.33
CA LEU A 449 6.74 13.77 21.64
C LEU A 449 6.33 12.35 21.27
N VAL A 450 7.09 11.75 20.36
CA VAL A 450 6.80 10.46 19.75
C VAL A 450 7.70 9.42 20.40
N GLY A 451 7.11 8.55 21.21
CA GLY A 451 7.77 7.38 21.79
C GLY A 451 7.66 6.19 20.84
N THR A 452 8.77 5.50 20.58
CA THR A 452 8.78 4.26 19.81
C THR A 452 9.39 3.13 20.64
N ARG A 453 8.71 1.99 20.67
CA ARG A 453 9.16 0.78 21.40
C ARG A 453 8.91 -0.47 20.57
N TYR A 454 9.73 -1.49 20.76
CA TYR A 454 9.51 -2.80 20.15
C TYR A 454 8.59 -3.65 21.04
N ASP A 455 7.58 -4.28 20.45
CA ASP A 455 6.72 -5.25 21.11
C ASP A 455 7.16 -6.67 20.71
N PRO A 456 7.72 -7.46 21.63
CA PRO A 456 8.20 -8.80 21.34
C PRO A 456 7.07 -9.81 21.08
N GLN A 457 5.82 -9.53 21.49
CA GLN A 457 4.70 -10.43 21.26
C GLN A 457 4.16 -10.33 19.83
N THR A 458 4.15 -9.11 19.28
CA THR A 458 3.67 -8.84 17.93
C THR A 458 4.79 -8.69 16.90
N ALA A 459 6.06 -8.64 17.36
CA ALA A 459 7.23 -8.31 16.56
C ALA A 459 7.11 -6.98 15.80
N GLN A 460 6.42 -5.99 16.40
CA GLN A 460 6.16 -4.69 15.79
C GLN A 460 6.76 -3.54 16.59
N VAL A 461 7.06 -2.43 15.90
CA VAL A 461 7.37 -1.16 16.55
C VAL A 461 6.06 -0.43 16.84
N LEU A 462 5.76 -0.24 18.12
CA LEU A 462 4.63 0.53 18.59
C LEU A 462 5.03 2.00 18.74
N THR A 463 4.09 2.89 18.43
CA THR A 463 4.29 4.34 18.47
C THR A 463 3.27 4.99 19.39
N ASP A 464 3.75 5.67 20.42
CA ASP A 464 2.97 6.35 21.44
C ASP A 464 3.15 7.86 21.31
N LEU A 465 2.05 8.62 21.42
CA LEU A 465 2.07 10.09 21.34
C LEU A 465 1.92 10.68 22.74
N LEU A 466 2.84 11.57 23.10
CA LEU A 466 2.89 12.22 24.42
C LEU A 466 2.74 13.74 24.24
N ALA A 467 1.91 14.36 25.07
CA ALA A 467 1.59 15.77 24.97
C ALA A 467 2.68 16.71 25.53
N ASP A 468 3.46 16.25 26.51
CA ASP A 468 4.48 17.06 27.20
C ASP A 468 5.68 16.24 27.71
N GLU A 469 6.68 16.96 28.24
CA GLU A 469 7.90 16.42 28.81
C GLU A 469 7.69 15.64 30.13
N ALA A 470 6.63 15.93 30.90
CA ALA A 470 6.34 15.17 32.12
C ALA A 470 5.91 13.73 31.78
N LYS A 471 5.18 13.55 30.67
CA LYS A 471 4.82 12.21 30.16
C LYS A 471 6.00 11.44 29.60
N VAL A 472 7.04 12.13 29.11
CA VAL A 472 8.27 11.47 28.68
C VAL A 472 8.94 10.75 29.84
N ALA A 473 9.02 11.36 31.02
CA ALA A 473 9.62 10.71 32.19
C ALA A 473 8.86 9.42 32.58
N ALA A 474 7.53 9.47 32.58
CA ALA A 474 6.69 8.30 32.85
C ALA A 474 6.84 7.22 31.76
N TYR A 475 6.87 7.63 30.49
CA TYR A 475 7.06 6.72 29.36
C TYR A 475 8.40 5.98 29.43
N GLN A 476 9.48 6.72 29.71
CA GLN A 476 10.84 6.19 29.76
C GLN A 476 11.06 5.29 30.98
N SER A 477 10.36 5.55 32.09
CA SER A 477 10.31 4.64 33.25
C SER A 477 9.61 3.32 32.91
N ALA A 478 8.49 3.37 32.18
CA ALA A 478 7.75 2.19 31.75
C ALA A 478 8.44 1.41 30.60
N HIS A 479 9.18 2.11 29.75
CA HIS A 479 9.85 1.56 28.57
C HIS A 479 11.29 2.10 28.47
N PRO A 480 12.24 1.53 29.24
CA PRO A 480 13.62 2.03 29.29
C PRO A 480 14.34 2.03 27.94
N ASP A 481 14.01 1.06 27.08
CA ASP A 481 14.58 0.94 25.73
C ASP A 481 13.83 1.77 24.67
N GLY A 482 12.76 2.47 25.08
CA GLY A 482 11.96 3.32 24.21
C GLY A 482 12.75 4.53 23.71
N LYS A 483 12.68 4.80 22.41
CA LYS A 483 13.26 6.01 21.81
C LYS A 483 12.22 7.11 21.72
N ILE A 484 12.63 8.36 21.94
CA ILE A 484 11.72 9.51 21.96
C ILE A 484 12.24 10.57 21.00
N PHE A 485 11.35 11.06 20.14
CA PHE A 485 11.64 12.15 19.20
C PHE A 485 10.62 13.28 19.41
N ARG A 486 11.08 14.54 19.37
CA ARG A 486 10.20 15.70 19.51
C ARG A 486 10.00 16.38 18.16
N VAL A 487 8.75 16.63 17.82
CA VAL A 487 8.36 17.53 16.73
C VAL A 487 7.68 18.74 17.34
N SER A 488 8.14 19.95 17.01
CA SER A 488 7.58 21.20 17.54
C SER A 488 7.34 22.24 16.44
N SER A 489 6.44 23.17 16.73
CA SER A 489 6.24 24.41 15.98
C SER A 489 6.78 25.59 16.80
N ALA A 490 7.53 26.47 16.14
CA ALA A 490 8.05 27.69 16.75
C ALA A 490 7.03 28.84 16.72
N ASN A 491 5.93 28.71 15.97
CA ASN A 491 4.96 29.80 15.80
C ASN A 491 3.92 29.84 16.93
N PHE A 492 3.93 28.89 17.87
CA PHE A 492 3.01 28.81 18.99
C PHE A 492 3.76 28.90 20.32
N PRO A 493 3.17 29.54 21.35
CA PRO A 493 3.75 29.57 22.69
C PRO A 493 3.80 28.17 23.29
N PHE A 494 4.56 27.99 24.38
CA PHE A 494 4.45 26.77 25.17
C PHE A 494 3.02 26.66 25.71
N MET A 495 2.24 25.75 25.15
CA MET A 495 0.81 25.61 25.44
C MET A 495 0.40 24.15 25.52
N ASN A 496 -0.66 23.89 26.28
CA ASN A 496 -1.36 22.62 26.24
C ASN A 496 -2.07 22.45 24.88
N PRO A 497 -2.41 21.22 24.48
CA PRO A 497 -3.20 20.97 23.27
C PRO A 497 -4.49 21.81 23.25
N VAL A 498 -4.65 22.67 22.25
CA VAL A 498 -5.83 23.53 22.10
C VAL A 498 -6.88 22.81 21.26
N PRO A 499 -8.09 22.55 21.78
CA PRO A 499 -9.15 21.94 20.99
C PRO A 499 -9.58 22.87 19.85
N LEU A 500 -9.75 22.29 18.67
CA LEU A 500 -10.34 22.95 17.52
C LEU A 500 -11.80 22.51 17.36
N SER A 501 -12.70 23.46 17.12
CA SER A 501 -14.14 23.22 17.04
C SER A 501 -14.79 23.90 15.83
N GLY A 502 -16.06 23.58 15.56
CA GLY A 502 -16.87 24.17 14.48
C GLY A 502 -17.17 23.22 13.32
N GLY A 503 -16.28 22.29 13.01
CA GLY A 503 -16.43 21.34 11.90
C GLY A 503 -15.63 20.05 12.12
N SER A 504 -15.59 19.21 11.09
CA SER A 504 -14.83 17.95 11.06
C SER A 504 -13.47 18.15 10.38
N PHE A 505 -12.43 17.56 10.97
CA PHE A 505 -11.07 17.64 10.43
C PHE A 505 -10.98 17.00 9.04
N GLY A 506 -10.32 17.68 8.09
CA GLY A 506 -10.04 17.14 6.77
C GLY A 506 -11.23 17.11 5.81
N VAL A 507 -12.44 17.52 6.23
CA VAL A 507 -13.64 17.51 5.39
C VAL A 507 -13.73 18.80 4.58
N PRO A 508 -13.79 18.74 3.22
CA PRO A 508 -13.87 19.93 2.38
C PRO A 508 -15.01 20.88 2.77
N TYR A 509 -14.72 22.18 2.70
CA TYR A 509 -15.62 23.29 3.04
C TYR A 509 -16.04 23.39 4.50
N GLN A 510 -15.52 22.52 5.38
CA GLN A 510 -15.69 22.66 6.81
C GLN A 510 -14.55 23.46 7.43
N THR A 511 -14.86 24.10 8.56
CA THR A 511 -13.95 25.00 9.25
C THR A 511 -13.68 24.53 10.67
N LEU A 512 -12.41 24.48 11.03
CA LEU A 512 -11.97 24.29 12.41
C LEU A 512 -11.40 25.59 12.97
N ARG A 513 -11.84 25.97 14.17
CA ARG A 513 -11.44 27.19 14.87
C ARG A 513 -10.84 26.88 16.23
N GLY A 514 -9.85 27.66 16.64
CA GLY A 514 -9.28 27.56 17.99
C GLY A 514 -8.63 28.87 18.41
N THR A 515 -8.47 29.05 19.72
CA THR A 515 -7.89 30.26 20.30
C THR A 515 -6.61 29.91 21.04
N VAL A 516 -5.54 30.62 20.72
CA VAL A 516 -4.26 30.56 21.42
C VAL A 516 -4.08 31.87 22.18
N ASN A 517 -3.92 31.77 23.49
CA ASN A 517 -3.69 32.92 24.37
C ASN A 517 -2.23 32.94 24.82
N ILE A 518 -1.64 34.13 24.79
CA ILE A 518 -0.33 34.41 25.37
C ILE A 518 -0.59 35.46 26.46
N PRO A 519 -0.68 35.05 27.74
CA PRO A 519 -0.87 35.99 28.84
C PRO A 519 0.22 37.06 28.88
N ARG A 520 -0.09 38.22 29.46
CA ARG A 520 0.91 39.28 29.72
C ARG A 520 2.06 38.86 30.64
N SER A 521 1.87 37.78 31.41
CA SER A 521 2.89 37.21 32.30
C SER A 521 3.66 36.06 31.65
N ASP A 522 3.34 35.71 30.40
CA ASP A 522 3.98 34.59 29.72
C ASP A 522 5.43 34.94 29.34
N PRO A 523 6.43 34.09 29.67
CA PRO A 523 7.82 34.33 29.31
C PRO A 523 8.08 34.49 27.81
N VAL A 524 7.20 34.00 26.94
CA VAL A 524 7.32 34.15 25.47
C VAL A 524 6.51 35.32 24.92
N ASN A 525 5.88 36.14 25.77
CA ASN A 525 5.20 37.35 25.32
C ASN A 525 6.26 38.35 24.80
N PRO A 526 6.18 38.81 23.53
CA PRO A 526 7.20 39.67 22.93
C PRO A 526 7.32 41.05 23.59
N PHE A 527 6.32 41.48 24.35
CA PHE A 527 6.32 42.75 25.06
C PHE A 527 6.84 42.64 26.50
N LEU A 528 7.03 41.43 27.04
CA LEU A 528 7.52 41.22 28.40
C LEU A 528 9.05 41.18 28.41
N HIS A 529 9.68 42.21 28.97
CA HIS A 529 11.14 42.36 29.01
C HIS A 529 11.62 42.29 30.46
N ALA A 530 12.18 41.13 30.85
CA ALA A 530 12.56 40.84 32.25
C ALA A 530 13.54 41.84 32.89
N PHE A 531 14.27 42.61 32.08
CA PHE A 531 15.29 43.56 32.55
C PHE A 531 14.98 45.02 32.20
N ALA A 532 13.83 45.32 31.59
CA ALA A 532 13.42 46.68 31.27
C ALA A 532 12.36 47.14 32.30
N PRO A 533 12.67 48.08 33.21
CA PRO A 533 11.76 48.50 34.28
C PRO A 533 10.41 49.10 33.84
N MET A 534 10.23 49.38 32.55
CA MET A 534 8.99 49.94 31.98
C MET A 534 8.19 48.91 31.16
N HIS A 535 8.66 47.65 31.13
CA HIS A 535 8.06 46.53 30.39
C HIS A 535 8.24 45.20 31.13
N ASP A 536 8.40 45.24 32.45
CA ASP A 536 8.51 44.05 33.32
C ASP A 536 7.17 43.69 33.97
N ASN A 537 6.12 44.48 33.72
CA ASN A 537 4.78 44.30 34.25
C ASN A 537 4.70 44.46 35.78
N LEU A 538 5.67 45.14 36.38
CA LEU A 538 5.75 45.41 37.81
C LEU A 538 5.62 46.90 38.09
N GLU A 539 4.72 47.25 39.00
CA GLU A 539 4.65 48.58 39.56
C GLU A 539 5.74 48.76 40.63
N GLN A 540 6.56 49.80 40.50
CA GLN A 540 7.53 50.16 41.52
C GLN A 540 6.83 50.89 42.68
N ARG A 541 6.76 50.24 43.85
CA ARG A 541 6.30 50.85 45.10
C ARG A 541 7.50 51.08 46.03
N ALA A 542 7.34 51.95 47.02
CA ALA A 542 8.42 52.45 47.88
C ALA A 542 9.31 51.35 48.49
N GLU A 543 8.75 50.17 48.76
CA GLU A 543 9.43 49.06 49.43
C GLU A 543 9.48 47.77 48.60
N ASN A 544 8.72 47.66 47.50
CA ASN A 544 8.58 46.42 46.72
C ASN A 544 8.16 46.68 45.27
N ARG A 545 8.46 45.72 44.39
CA ARG A 545 7.87 45.63 43.04
C ARG A 545 6.68 44.69 43.08
N VAL A 546 5.50 45.15 42.65
CA VAL A 546 4.26 44.38 42.70
C VAL A 546 3.70 44.24 41.28
N PRO A 547 3.24 43.06 40.83
CA PRO A 547 2.64 42.92 39.50
C PRO A 547 1.44 43.85 39.31
N TYR A 548 1.33 44.48 38.14
CA TYR A 548 0.10 45.19 37.76
C TYR A 548 -1.10 44.26 37.84
N ALA A 549 -2.29 44.78 38.16
CA ALA A 549 -3.54 44.02 38.15
C ALA A 549 -4.03 43.79 36.71
N ASP A 550 -3.93 44.82 35.88
CA ASP A 550 -4.42 44.84 34.50
C ASP A 550 -3.29 44.91 33.46
N ASP A 551 -3.69 44.80 32.20
CA ASP A 551 -2.89 45.01 31.00
C ASP A 551 -2.45 46.49 30.88
N VAL A 552 -1.35 46.88 31.56
CA VAL A 552 -0.84 48.26 31.60
C VAL A 552 0.33 48.47 30.64
N GLU A 553 1.46 47.79 30.88
CA GLU A 553 2.70 47.94 30.09
C GLU A 553 2.86 46.83 29.04
N VAL A 554 2.39 45.64 29.37
CA VAL A 554 2.46 44.44 28.53
C VAL A 554 1.04 43.94 28.33
N TYR A 555 0.60 43.87 27.08
CA TYR A 555 -0.72 43.37 26.73
C TYR A 555 -0.73 41.85 26.57
N SER A 556 -1.82 41.23 26.98
CA SER A 556 -2.09 39.84 26.63
C SER A 556 -2.40 39.74 25.13
N ILE A 557 -1.95 38.67 24.48
CA ILE A 557 -2.19 38.43 23.05
C ILE A 557 -3.19 37.29 22.92
N ARG A 558 -4.22 37.50 22.10
CA ARG A 558 -5.16 36.46 21.68
C ARG A 558 -5.04 36.23 20.19
N ARG A 559 -4.93 34.97 19.79
CA ARG A 559 -4.84 34.54 18.40
C ARG A 559 -6.00 33.62 18.12
N ASP A 560 -6.91 34.04 17.25
CA ASP A 560 -8.06 33.25 16.84
C ASP A 560 -7.76 32.68 15.44
N LEU A 561 -7.58 31.36 15.40
CA LEU A 561 -7.18 30.61 14.21
C LEU A 561 -8.38 29.99 13.51
N GLU A 562 -8.30 29.91 12.18
CA GLU A 562 -9.28 29.28 11.33
C GLU A 562 -8.59 28.41 10.27
N LEU A 563 -8.95 27.13 10.22
CA LEU A 563 -8.56 26.18 9.18
C LEU A 563 -9.80 25.84 8.35
N LEU A 564 -9.93 26.43 7.17
CA LEU A 564 -10.96 26.08 6.20
C LEU A 564 -10.41 25.01 5.26
N PHE A 565 -10.89 23.77 5.40
CA PHE A 565 -10.47 22.67 4.53
C PHE A 565 -11.04 22.83 3.13
N GLN A 566 -10.26 22.45 2.12
CA GLN A 566 -10.65 22.52 0.71
C GLN A 566 -10.53 21.15 0.04
N PRO A 567 -11.19 20.93 -1.11
CA PRO A 567 -10.86 19.82 -1.99
C PRO A 567 -9.38 19.88 -2.45
N PRO A 568 -8.81 18.79 -3.00
CA PRO A 568 -7.46 18.83 -3.56
C PRO A 568 -7.36 19.91 -4.63
N ASP A 569 -6.15 20.45 -4.81
CA ASP A 569 -5.86 21.39 -5.89
C ASP A 569 -6.18 20.75 -7.25
N GLU A 570 -6.96 21.43 -8.08
CA GLU A 570 -7.32 20.94 -9.42
C GLU A 570 -6.11 20.90 -10.37
N SER A 571 -5.10 21.73 -10.09
CA SER A 571 -3.87 21.82 -10.88
C SER A 571 -2.79 20.81 -10.48
N ASP A 572 -2.78 20.37 -9.22
CA ASP A 572 -1.91 19.31 -8.69
C ASP A 572 -2.65 18.47 -7.63
N PRO A 573 -3.55 17.57 -8.07
CA PRO A 573 -4.36 16.79 -7.14
C PRO A 573 -3.50 15.70 -6.49
N ASP A 574 -3.03 15.93 -5.26
CA ASP A 574 -2.36 14.89 -4.48
C ASP A 574 -3.33 13.70 -4.31
N PRO A 575 -3.00 12.51 -4.83
CA PRO A 575 -3.91 11.36 -4.78
C PRO A 575 -4.22 10.89 -3.35
N ARG A 576 -3.45 11.35 -2.36
CA ARG A 576 -3.64 11.03 -0.93
C ARG A 576 -4.52 12.03 -0.20
N TRP A 577 -5.07 13.04 -0.90
CA TRP A 577 -5.91 14.06 -0.30
C TRP A 577 -7.18 13.47 0.32
N GLY A 578 -7.50 13.88 1.54
CA GLY A 578 -8.59 13.33 2.35
C GLY A 578 -8.26 12.02 3.06
N GLU A 579 -7.01 11.52 3.00
CA GLU A 579 -6.59 10.29 3.69
C GLU A 579 -5.32 10.48 4.53
N THR A 580 -4.20 10.79 3.89
CA THR A 580 -2.93 11.12 4.59
C THR A 580 -2.45 12.50 4.27
N VAL A 581 -3.14 13.24 3.40
CA VAL A 581 -2.89 14.65 3.11
C VAL A 581 -4.20 15.41 3.20
N CYS A 582 -4.19 16.61 3.74
CA CYS A 582 -5.30 17.55 3.65
C CYS A 582 -4.76 18.97 3.66
N GLY A 583 -5.61 19.93 3.31
CA GLY A 583 -5.19 21.34 3.27
C GLY A 583 -6.36 22.26 2.97
N GLY A 584 -6.03 23.54 2.82
CA GLY A 584 -7.01 24.57 2.50
C GLY A 584 -6.53 25.95 2.88
N ILE A 585 -7.45 26.82 3.31
CA ILE A 585 -7.17 28.22 3.63
C ILE A 585 -6.91 28.35 5.14
N TYR A 586 -5.78 28.97 5.47
CA TYR A 586 -5.47 29.40 6.82
C TYR A 586 -5.92 30.85 7.00
N ARG A 587 -6.63 31.16 8.09
CA ARG A 587 -6.86 32.55 8.52
C ARG A 587 -6.54 32.68 10.00
N GLU A 588 -6.12 33.87 10.39
CA GLU A 588 -5.85 34.18 11.78
C GLU A 588 -6.19 35.64 12.10
N GLU A 589 -6.77 35.86 13.27
CA GLU A 589 -7.03 37.17 13.84
C GLU A 589 -6.20 37.34 15.12
N ILE A 590 -5.34 38.37 15.16
CA ILE A 590 -4.40 38.61 16.25
C ILE A 590 -4.75 39.91 16.98
N TYR A 591 -5.13 39.77 18.24
CA TYR A 591 -5.46 40.83 19.19
C TYR A 591 -4.30 41.04 20.17
N GLY A 592 -4.18 42.23 20.76
CA GLY A 592 -3.17 42.52 21.80
C GLY A 592 -1.86 43.15 21.30
N LEU A 593 -1.61 43.18 19.99
CA LEU A 593 -0.37 43.74 19.43
C LEU A 593 -0.36 45.27 19.36
N GLY A 594 -1.54 45.90 19.25
CA GLY A 594 -1.69 47.34 19.17
C GLY A 594 -2.29 47.99 20.43
N GLY A 595 -2.65 47.22 21.46
CA GLY A 595 -3.38 47.70 22.63
C GLY A 595 -4.11 46.58 23.36
N PRO A 596 -4.95 46.89 24.36
CA PRO A 596 -5.65 45.87 25.15
C PRO A 596 -6.58 45.00 24.28
N LEU A 597 -6.88 43.78 24.74
CA LEU A 597 -7.64 42.78 23.98
C LEU A 597 -9.04 43.25 23.51
N ASN A 598 -9.65 44.20 24.21
CA ASN A 598 -10.95 44.77 23.84
C ASN A 598 -10.87 45.86 22.75
N ALA A 599 -9.67 46.31 22.37
CA ALA A 599 -9.46 47.29 21.31
C ALA A 599 -9.60 46.65 19.91
N SER A 600 -10.84 46.34 19.51
CA SER A 600 -11.15 45.62 18.27
C SER A 600 -10.73 46.35 16.98
N ASN A 601 -10.47 47.67 17.06
CA ASN A 601 -9.92 48.47 15.96
C ASN A 601 -8.41 48.27 15.74
N ARG A 602 -7.74 47.48 16.59
CA ARG A 602 -6.31 47.19 16.52
C ARG A 602 -6.03 45.69 16.30
N LEU A 603 -6.81 45.09 15.41
CA LEU A 603 -6.72 43.70 15.00
C LEU A 603 -5.81 43.54 13.76
N ILE A 604 -4.92 42.55 13.78
CA ILE A 604 -4.21 42.09 12.59
C ILE A 604 -4.90 40.84 12.04
N LYS A 605 -5.27 40.88 10.76
CA LYS A 605 -5.81 39.72 10.04
C LYS A 605 -4.73 39.11 9.16
N VAL A 606 -4.64 37.79 9.14
CA VAL A 606 -3.68 37.03 8.34
C VAL A 606 -4.43 36.01 7.51
N LYS A 607 -3.98 35.78 6.27
CA LYS A 607 -4.52 34.75 5.38
C LYS A 607 -3.38 34.04 4.65
N GLY A 608 -3.58 32.76 4.41
CA GLY A 608 -2.66 31.91 3.68
C GLY A 608 -3.29 30.58 3.29
N HIS A 609 -2.44 29.62 2.95
CA HIS A 609 -2.82 28.25 2.67
C HIS A 609 -2.13 27.31 3.66
N PHE A 610 -2.73 26.19 3.99
CA PHE A 610 -2.08 25.15 4.77
C PHE A 610 -2.16 23.79 4.08
N ARG A 611 -1.17 22.95 4.35
CA ARG A 611 -1.13 21.55 3.95
C ARG A 611 -0.59 20.72 5.10
N LEU A 612 -1.29 19.66 5.45
CA LEU A 612 -0.95 18.72 6.51
C LEU A 612 -0.80 17.32 5.92
N GLN A 613 0.15 16.57 6.47
CA GLN A 613 0.32 15.15 6.19
C GLN A 613 0.21 14.33 7.47
N ARG A 614 -0.54 13.23 7.44
CA ARG A 614 -0.61 12.29 8.57
C ARG A 614 0.72 11.56 8.69
N SER A 615 1.39 11.79 9.81
CA SER A 615 2.67 11.17 10.15
C SER A 615 2.47 9.86 10.92
N ILE A 616 1.49 9.82 11.83
CA ILE A 616 1.22 8.69 12.73
C ILE A 616 -0.30 8.48 12.80
N ALA A 617 -0.77 7.24 12.71
CA ALA A 617 -2.20 6.90 12.71
C ALA A 617 -2.79 6.61 14.12
N ASN A 618 -1.97 6.71 15.17
CA ASN A 618 -2.41 6.52 16.55
C ASN A 618 -3.30 7.70 16.98
N GLY A 619 -4.57 7.42 17.32
CA GLY A 619 -5.53 8.41 17.81
C GLY A 619 -5.47 8.66 19.32
N VAL A 620 -4.53 8.04 20.03
CA VAL A 620 -4.33 8.25 21.47
C VAL A 620 -3.17 9.22 21.68
N LEU A 621 -3.49 10.37 22.27
CA LEU A 621 -2.51 11.34 22.78
C LEU A 621 -2.54 11.29 24.32
N VAL A 622 -1.44 10.86 24.92
CA VAL A 622 -1.29 10.82 26.38
C VAL A 622 -1.08 12.25 26.88
N GLN A 623 -2.12 12.81 27.50
CA GLN A 623 -2.14 14.16 28.10
C GLN A 623 -1.84 14.14 29.58
#